data_AF-A0A927CYE0-F1
#
_entry.id   AF-A0A927CYE0-F1
#
_cell.length_a   1.000
_cell.length_b   1.000
_cell.length_c   1.000
_cell.angle_alpha   90.00
_cell.angle_beta   90.00
_cell.angle_gamma   90.00
#
_symmetry.space_group_name_H-M   'P 1'
#
loop_
_entity.id
_entity.type
_entity.pdbx_description
1 polymer ?
#
loop_
_entity_poly.entity_id
_entity_poly.type
_entity_poly.pdbx_seq_one_letter_code
_entity_poly.pdbx_strand_id
1 'polypeptide(L)' 'MILYTIVPHEIIYESEQEFKASQENVYYNGVLVTVERLAVNRYQIVSILSTDPKDYLREELQPGKMIEIPLIRGV' A
#
# COMPACT_ATOMS: atom_id res chain seq x y z
N MET A 1 -17.72 -5.29 14.06
CA MET A 1 -16.56 -5.96 14.69
C MET A 1 -16.55 -5.55 16.16
N ILE A 2 -16.27 -6.47 17.10
CA ILE A 2 -16.23 -6.18 18.54
C ILE A 2 -14.77 -6.24 18.98
N LEU A 3 -14.28 -5.19 19.65
CA LEU A 3 -12.93 -5.12 20.21
C LEU A 3 -12.99 -5.47 21.71
N TYR A 4 -12.36 -6.59 22.10
CA TYR A 4 -12.23 -6.99 23.51
C TYR A 4 -10.99 -6.38 24.14
N THR A 5 -11.00 -5.06 24.30
CA THR A 5 -9.89 -4.31 24.91
C THR A 5 -10.42 -3.41 26.01
N ILE A 6 -9.58 -3.18 27.03
CA ILE A 6 -9.85 -2.23 28.13
C ILE A 6 -9.61 -0.78 27.71
N VAL A 7 -9.06 -0.56 26.51
CA VAL A 7 -8.73 0.76 25.99
C VAL A 7 -10.01 1.44 25.46
N PRO A 8 -10.28 2.70 25.83
CA PRO A 8 -11.40 3.49 25.30
C PRO A 8 -11.39 3.57 23.78
N HIS A 9 -12.58 3.63 23.19
CA HIS A 9 -12.75 3.67 21.74
C HIS A 9 -12.10 4.93 21.15
N GLU A 10 -12.22 6.06 21.83
CA GLU A 10 -11.69 7.36 21.40
C GLU A 10 -10.17 7.33 21.19
N ILE A 11 -9.45 6.53 21.98
CA ILE A 11 -7.99 6.37 21.92
C ILE A 11 -7.59 5.41 20.79
N ILE A 12 -8.37 4.35 20.56
CA ILE A 12 -8.09 3.38 19.49
C ILE A 12 -8.23 4.03 18.10
N TYR A 13 -9.15 4.98 17.99
CA TYR A 13 -9.45 5.70 16.76
C TYR A 13 -8.96 7.16 16.81
N GLU A 14 -7.94 7.46 17.63
CA GLU A 14 -7.35 8.79 17.75
C GLU A 14 -6.97 9.34 16.36
N SER A 15 -7.73 10.33 15.91
CA SER A 15 -7.59 11.07 14.65
C SER A 15 -7.50 10.22 13.37
N GLU A 16 -8.66 9.91 12.77
CA GLU A 16 -8.78 9.64 11.31
C GLU A 16 -8.36 10.84 10.41
N GLN A 17 -7.54 11.76 10.93
CA GLN A 17 -6.95 12.90 10.24
C GLN A 17 -5.42 12.78 10.10
N GLU A 18 -4.83 11.61 10.35
CA GLU A 18 -3.48 11.35 9.85
C GLU A 18 -3.57 11.09 8.35
N PHE A 19 -3.24 12.13 7.59
CA PHE A 19 -2.83 12.14 6.18
C PHE A 19 -2.81 10.72 5.58
N LYS A 20 -3.96 10.22 5.13
CA LYS A 20 -4.01 8.97 4.36
C LYS A 20 -3.28 9.27 3.08
N ALA A 21 -1.96 9.01 3.09
CA ALA A 21 -1.18 9.05 1.89
C ALA A 21 -1.92 8.20 0.87
N SER A 22 -2.16 8.77 -0.31
CA SER A 22 -3.09 8.20 -1.27
C SER A 22 -2.57 6.82 -1.66
N GLN A 23 -3.19 5.78 -1.11
CA GLN A 23 -2.90 4.41 -1.47
C GLN A 23 -3.69 4.07 -2.73
N GLU A 24 -3.00 3.47 -3.69
CA GLU A 24 -3.60 2.99 -4.93
C GLU A 24 -3.13 1.58 -5.25
N ASN A 25 -3.98 0.82 -5.93
CA ASN A 25 -3.61 -0.51 -6.42
C ASN A 25 -3.11 -0.40 -7.84
N VAL A 26 -1.92 -0.93 -8.08
CA VAL A 26 -1.24 -0.85 -9.38
C VAL A 26 -0.67 -2.19 -9.75
N TYR A 27 -0.64 -2.46 -11.06
CA TYR A 27 0.10 -3.61 -11.57
C TYR A 27 1.56 -3.22 -11.76
N TYR A 28 2.45 -3.85 -10.99
CA TYR A 28 3.89 -3.69 -11.12
C TYR A 28 4.51 -5.04 -11.45
N ASN A 29 5.23 -5.12 -12.57
CA ASN A 29 5.81 -6.37 -13.10
C ASN A 29 4.81 -7.55 -13.17
N GLY A 30 3.58 -7.26 -13.59
CA GLY A 30 2.49 -8.25 -13.74
C GLY A 30 1.81 -8.64 -12.42
N VAL A 31 2.22 -8.06 -11.28
CA VAL A 31 1.68 -8.38 -9.96
C VAL A 31 0.90 -7.19 -9.42
N LEU A 32 -0.28 -7.46 -8.86
CA LEU A 32 -1.07 -6.44 -8.19
C LEU A 32 -0.44 -6.11 -6.83
N VAL A 33 -0.11 -4.85 -6.61
CA VAL A 33 0.46 -4.34 -5.36
C VAL A 33 -0.30 -3.09 -4.91
N THR A 34 -0.37 -2.87 -3.61
CA THR A 34 -0.82 -1.60 -3.04
C THR A 34 0.39 -0.70 -2.86
N VAL A 35 0.30 0.52 -3.36
CA VAL A 35 1.38 1.51 -3.27
C VAL A 35 0.89 2.79 -2.63
N GLU A 36 1.80 3.46 -1.94
CA GLU A 36 1.61 4.78 -1.35
C GLU A 36 2.33 5.83 -2.20
N ARG A 37 1.61 6.88 -2.59
CA ARG A 37 2.20 7.96 -3.40
C ARG A 37 3.04 8.91 -2.55
N LEU A 38 4.34 8.96 -2.84
CA LEU A 38 5.27 9.87 -2.16
C LEU A 38 5.50 11.17 -2.94
N ALA A 39 5.56 11.09 -4.27
CA ALA A 39 5.71 12.26 -5.15
C ALA A 39 5.17 11.96 -6.55
N VAL A 40 5.39 12.88 -7.51
CA VAL A 40 5.07 12.64 -8.92
C VAL A 40 5.87 11.43 -9.41
N ASN A 41 5.17 10.39 -9.89
CA ASN A 41 5.70 9.12 -10.38
C ASN A 41 6.51 8.29 -9.37
N ARG A 42 6.62 8.71 -8.10
CA ARG A 42 7.37 7.97 -7.07
C ARG A 42 6.42 7.40 -6.03
N TYR A 43 6.54 6.11 -5.84
CA TYR A 43 5.63 5.30 -5.04
C TYR A 43 6.42 4.35 -4.15
N GLN A 44 5.85 4.00 -3.01
CA GLN A 44 6.38 2.97 -2.13
C GLN A 44 5.40 1.80 -2.06
N ILE A 45 5.88 0.58 -2.20
CA ILE A 45 5.05 -0.61 -2.02
C ILE A 45 4.66 -0.73 -0.54
N VAL A 46 3.36 -0.86 -0.26
CA VAL A 46 2.82 -1.10 1.08
C VAL A 46 2.56 -2.59 1.27
N SER A 47 1.99 -3.26 0.27
CA SER A 47 1.68 -4.68 0.32
C SER A 47 1.60 -5.33 -1.06
N ILE A 48 1.82 -6.63 -1.10
CA ILE A 48 1.60 -7.49 -2.27
C ILE A 48 0.17 -8.01 -2.19
N LEU A 49 -0.60 -7.91 -3.29
CA LEU A 49 -1.97 -8.44 -3.40
C LEU A 49 -2.05 -9.70 -4.25
N SER A 50 -0.91 -10.29 -4.61
CA SER A 50 -0.85 -11.55 -5.35
C SER A 50 -1.40 -12.72 -4.55
N THR A 51 -2.00 -13.66 -5.26
CA THR A 51 -2.38 -14.99 -4.74
C THR A 51 -1.27 -16.04 -4.95
N ASP A 52 -0.23 -15.75 -5.75
CA ASP A 52 0.92 -16.63 -5.91
C ASP A 52 1.97 -16.37 -4.81
N PRO A 53 2.30 -17.36 -3.94
CA PRO A 53 3.32 -17.21 -2.92
C PRO A 53 4.71 -16.86 -3.46
N LYS A 54 5.02 -17.21 -4.71
CA LYS A 54 6.31 -16.89 -5.33
C LYS A 54 6.53 -15.39 -5.47
N ASP A 55 5.46 -14.61 -5.62
CA ASP A 55 5.57 -13.16 -5.72
C ASP A 55 6.05 -12.52 -4.41
N TYR A 56 5.75 -13.15 -3.26
CA TYR A 56 6.26 -12.72 -1.95
C TYR A 56 7.74 -13.02 -1.76
N LEU A 57 8.36 -13.81 -2.64
CA LEU A 57 9.80 -14.09 -2.62
C LEU A 57 10.59 -13.12 -3.50
N ARG A 58 9.92 -12.28 -4.29
CA ARG A 58 10.55 -11.33 -5.21
C ARG A 58 10.97 -10.09 -4.44
N GLU A 59 12.28 -9.85 -4.38
CA GLU A 59 12.84 -8.72 -3.64
C GLU A 59 12.38 -7.36 -4.17
N GLU A 60 12.00 -7.27 -5.45
CA GLU A 60 11.48 -6.06 -6.07
C GLU A 60 10.03 -5.73 -5.70
N LEU A 61 9.29 -6.68 -5.11
CA LEU A 61 7.89 -6.49 -4.70
C LEU A 61 7.72 -6.29 -3.20
N GLN A 62 8.80 -6.33 -2.42
CA GLN A 62 8.71 -6.28 -0.97
C GLN A 62 8.15 -4.93 -0.46
N PRO A 63 7.35 -4.94 0.61
CA PRO A 63 6.95 -3.72 1.29
C PRO A 63 8.15 -2.82 1.62
N GLY A 64 8.00 -1.52 1.39
CA GLY A 64 9.07 -0.53 1.53
C GLY A 64 9.88 -0.28 0.27
N LYS A 65 9.73 -1.08 -0.79
CA LYS A 65 10.43 -0.83 -2.06
C LYS A 65 9.90 0.44 -2.72
N MET A 66 10.81 1.30 -3.14
CA MET A 66 10.50 2.47 -3.96
C MET A 66 10.40 2.04 -5.42
N ILE A 67 9.31 2.41 -6.09
CA ILE A 67 9.10 2.16 -7.51
C ILE A 67 8.73 3.45 -8.24
N GLU A 68 9.17 3.54 -9.48
CA GLU A 68 8.79 4.61 -10.39
C GLU A 68 7.79 4.06 -11.41
N ILE A 69 6.55 4.54 -11.34
CA ILE A 69 5.51 4.19 -12.30
C ILE A 69 5.31 5.41 -13.19
N PRO A 70 5.70 5.35 -14.47
CA PRO A 70 5.36 6.41 -15.40
C PRO A 70 3.83 6.46 -15.52
N LEU A 71 3.24 7.65 -15.45
CA LEU A 71 1.82 7.87 -15.76
C LEU A 71 1.56 7.39 -17.19
N ILE A 72 1.14 6.14 -17.36
CA ILE A 72 0.63 5.66 -18.64
C ILE A 72 -0.73 6.34 -18.80
N ARG A 73 -0.75 7.49 -19.48
CA ARG A 73 -1.99 8.11 -19.93
C ARG A 73 -2.72 7.07 -20.77
N GLY A 74 -3.84 6.58 -20.27
CA GLY A 74 -4.79 5.83 -21.08
C GLY A 74 -5.10 6.64 -22.33
N VAL A 75 -4.87 6.03 -23.49
CA VAL A 75 -5.39 6.47 -24.79
C VAL A 75 -6.85 6.07 -24.87
#